data_AF-A0A850A4Y3-F1
#
_entry.id   AF-A0A850A4Y3-F1
#
_cell.length_a   1.000
_cell.length_b   1.000
_cell.length_c   1.000
_cell.angle_alpha   90.00
_cell.angle_beta   90.00
_cell.angle_gamma   90.00
#
_symmetry.space_group_name_H-M   'P 1'
#
loop_
_entity.id
_entity.type
_entity.pdbx_description
1 polymer ?
#
loop_
_entity_poly.entity_id
_entity_poly.type
_entity_poly.pdbx_seq_one_letter_code
_entity_poly.pdbx_strand_id
1 'polypeptide(L)'
;AHGLMARSLSWIINRFAMLLLGGQVRDYTSGFIAARAEVLQAIRLRGDYGEYCIDLLGRATRQGFAVVEVPYICTPRASGESKTGLTLWDYLVKGRQYVLTVWRLARGR
;
A
#
# COMPACT_ATOMS: atom_id res chain seq x y z
N ALA A 1 12.86 -7.75 17.48
CA ALA A 1 12.02 -8.82 16.89
C ALA A 1 10.89 -8.28 15.99
N HIS A 2 10.10 -7.29 16.43
CA HIS A 2 8.96 -6.77 15.64
C HIS A 2 9.29 -6.24 14.24
N GLY A 3 10.48 -5.68 14.03
CA GLY A 3 10.88 -5.15 12.71
C GLY A 3 11.04 -6.22 11.62
N LEU A 4 11.52 -7.42 11.95
CA LEU A 4 11.70 -8.49 10.96
C LEU A 4 10.35 -9.04 10.48
N MET A 5 9.44 -9.33 11.41
CA MET A 5 8.10 -9.82 11.08
C MET A 5 7.33 -8.80 10.23
N ALA A 6 7.33 -7.52 10.62
CA ALA A 6 6.67 -6.45 9.87
C ALA A 6 7.25 -6.30 8.45
N ARG A 7 8.58 -6.39 8.32
CA ARG A 7 9.26 -6.35 7.02
C ARG A 7 8.87 -7.53 6.13
N SER A 8 8.86 -8.75 6.70
CA SER A 8 8.45 -9.96 5.96
C SER A 8 7.00 -9.87 5.50
N LEU A 9 6.09 -9.41 6.35
CA LEU A 9 4.67 -9.23 6.00
C LEU A 9 4.49 -8.18 4.89
N SER A 10 5.20 -7.05 4.99
CA SER A 10 5.20 -6.02 3.95
C SER A 10 5.70 -6.57 2.61
N TRP A 11 6.81 -7.33 2.62
CA TRP A 11 7.34 -7.97 1.42
C TRP A 11 6.34 -8.93 0.76
N ILE A 12 5.68 -9.78 1.56
CA ILE A 12 4.69 -10.75 1.07
C ILE A 12 3.52 -10.03 0.39
N ILE A 13 2.96 -9.02 1.04
CA ILE A 13 1.82 -8.26 0.51
C ILE A 13 2.20 -7.52 -0.76
N ASN A 14 3.34 -6.82 -0.77
CA ASN A 14 3.79 -6.10 -1.97
C ASN A 14 4.07 -7.06 -3.12
N ARG A 15 4.63 -8.24 -2.85
CA ARG A 15 4.81 -9.29 -3.87
C ARG A 15 3.48 -9.80 -4.41
N PHE A 16 2.51 -10.02 -3.54
CA PHE A 16 1.15 -10.41 -3.93
C PHE A 16 0.49 -9.34 -4.81
N ALA A 17 0.58 -8.06 -4.42
CA ALA A 17 0.06 -6.93 -5.18
C ALA A 17 0.74 -6.79 -6.54
N MET A 18 2.07 -6.90 -6.62
CA MET A 18 2.83 -6.90 -7.87
C MET A 18 2.32 -7.97 -8.84
N LEU A 19 2.20 -9.21 -8.38
CA LEU A 19 1.77 -10.33 -9.21
C LEU A 19 0.37 -10.13 -9.78
N LEU A 20 -0.56 -9.64 -8.96
CA LEU A 20 -1.95 -9.50 -9.37
C LEU A 20 -2.28 -8.18 -10.09
N LEU A 21 -1.55 -7.09 -9.82
CA LEU A 21 -1.85 -5.76 -10.38
C LEU A 21 -1.00 -5.40 -11.60
N GLY A 22 0.01 -6.22 -11.97
CA GLY A 22 0.77 -6.06 -13.21
C GLY A 22 2.20 -5.54 -13.04
N GLY A 23 2.75 -5.59 -11.83
CA GLY A 23 4.19 -5.46 -11.57
C GLY A 23 4.84 -4.11 -11.83
N GLN A 24 4.08 -3.07 -12.20
CA GLN A 24 4.63 -1.74 -12.50
C GLN A 24 5.12 -0.98 -11.24
N VAL A 25 4.58 -1.30 -10.07
CA VAL A 25 4.94 -0.68 -8.78
C VAL A 25 5.43 -1.76 -7.84
N ARG A 26 6.50 -1.50 -7.08
CA ARG A 26 7.09 -2.46 -6.12
C ARG A 26 6.59 -2.24 -4.71
N ASP A 27 6.29 -1.00 -4.32
CA ASP A 27 5.72 -0.69 -3.01
C ASP A 27 4.31 -0.08 -3.11
N TYR A 28 3.30 -0.96 -3.11
CA TYR A 28 1.89 -0.59 -3.06
C TYR A 28 1.41 -0.19 -1.66
N THR A 29 2.22 -0.43 -0.63
CA THR A 29 1.85 -0.16 0.77
C THR A 29 2.46 1.12 1.34
N SER A 30 3.13 1.92 0.49
CA SER A 30 3.76 3.16 0.92
C SER A 30 2.72 4.14 1.49
N GLY A 31 3.04 4.72 2.64
CA GLY A 31 2.28 5.84 3.21
C GLY A 31 2.80 7.21 2.76
N PHE A 32 3.87 7.25 1.98
CA PHE A 32 4.52 8.47 1.53
C PHE A 32 4.53 8.52 0.01
N ILE A 33 3.57 9.26 -0.54
CA ILE A 33 3.36 9.42 -1.98
C ILE A 33 3.03 10.88 -2.29
N ALA A 34 3.33 11.30 -3.52
CA ALA A 34 2.86 12.56 -4.07
C ALA A 34 2.13 12.29 -5.39
N ALA A 35 1.03 13.00 -5.62
CA ALA A 35 0.26 12.92 -6.85
C ALA A 35 -0.11 14.32 -7.30
N ARG A 36 -0.24 14.50 -8.61
CA ARG A 36 -0.79 15.76 -9.16
C ARG A 36 -2.26 15.89 -8.78
N ALA A 37 -2.75 17.12 -8.69
CA ALA A 37 -4.13 17.39 -8.28
C ALA A 37 -5.16 16.69 -9.19
N GLU A 38 -4.90 16.66 -10.50
CA GLU A 38 -5.77 16.06 -11.51
C GLU A 38 -5.94 14.56 -11.29
N VAL A 39 -4.89 13.86 -10.83
CA VAL A 39 -4.93 12.43 -10.51
C VAL A 39 -5.87 12.18 -9.33
N LEU A 40 -5.81 13.01 -8.29
CA LEU A 40 -6.65 12.88 -7.09
C LEU A 40 -8.10 13.31 -7.34
N GLN A 41 -8.32 14.19 -8.31
CA GLN A 41 -9.66 14.55 -8.79
C GLN A 41 -10.29 13.41 -9.59
N ALA A 42 -9.53 12.76 -10.47
CA ALA A 42 -9.97 11.62 -11.28
C ALA A 42 -10.14 10.34 -10.42
N ILE A 43 -9.26 10.13 -9.45
CA ILE A 43 -9.21 8.92 -8.63
C ILE A 43 -9.42 9.31 -7.16
N ARG A 44 -10.69 9.30 -6.74
CA ARG A 44 -11.05 9.54 -5.33
C ARG A 44 -10.44 8.48 -4.42
N LEU A 45 -9.78 8.92 -3.35
CA LEU A 45 -9.19 8.03 -2.33
C LEU A 45 -10.28 7.16 -1.67
N ARG A 46 -9.94 5.91 -1.39
CA ARG A 46 -10.82 4.93 -0.74
C ARG A 46 -9.99 4.11 0.24
N GLY A 47 -10.56 3.76 1.39
CA GLY A 47 -9.87 3.01 2.43
C GLY A 47 -9.56 3.87 3.64
N ASP A 48 -9.20 3.20 4.72
CA ASP A 48 -9.10 3.74 6.07
C ASP A 48 -7.64 3.80 6.55
N TYR A 49 -6.77 2.91 6.04
CA TYR A 49 -5.38 2.82 6.50
C TYR A 49 -4.32 2.86 5.41
N GLY A 50 -3.90 1.73 4.84
CA GLY A 50 -2.81 1.66 3.87
C GLY A 50 -3.22 1.03 2.54
N GLU A 51 -4.35 0.32 2.54
CA GLU A 51 -5.03 -0.18 1.35
C GLU A 51 -5.47 0.94 0.41
N TYR A 52 -5.58 2.19 0.87
CA TYR A 52 -5.85 3.32 -0.02
C TYR A 52 -4.75 3.50 -1.07
N CYS A 53 -3.49 3.24 -0.69
CA CYS A 53 -2.36 3.40 -1.60
C CYS A 53 -2.39 2.31 -2.67
N ILE A 54 -2.69 1.08 -2.27
CA ILE A 54 -2.92 -0.06 -3.18
C ILE A 54 -4.02 0.29 -4.19
N ASP A 55 -5.15 0.81 -3.71
CA ASP A 55 -6.31 1.15 -4.53
C ASP A 55 -6.06 2.34 -5.47
N LEU A 56 -5.39 3.40 -4.97
CA LEU A 56 -4.99 4.55 -5.76
C LEU A 56 -4.01 4.14 -6.87
N LEU A 57 -2.93 3.46 -6.52
CA LEU A 57 -1.89 3.07 -7.48
C LEU A 57 -2.44 2.06 -8.50
N GLY A 58 -3.19 1.06 -8.06
CA GLY A 58 -3.79 0.07 -8.95
C GLY A 58 -4.79 0.67 -9.95
N ARG A 59 -5.58 1.66 -9.53
CA ARG A 59 -6.46 2.41 -10.45
C ARG A 59 -5.70 3.39 -11.33
N ALA A 60 -4.66 4.04 -10.79
CA ALA A 60 -3.82 4.97 -11.55
C ALA A 60 -3.11 4.27 -12.71
N THR A 61 -2.49 3.12 -12.45
CA THR A 61 -1.83 2.31 -13.49
C THR A 61 -2.82 1.84 -14.55
N ARG A 62 -4.05 1.51 -14.17
CA ARG A 62 -5.10 1.09 -15.13
C ARG A 62 -5.62 2.20 -16.00
N GLN A 63 -5.73 3.40 -15.44
CA GLN A 63 -6.13 4.59 -16.19
C GLN A 63 -4.98 5.16 -17.03
N GLY A 64 -3.82 4.52 -17.05
CA GLY A 64 -2.66 4.92 -17.86
C GLY A 64 -1.89 6.11 -17.29
N PHE A 65 -2.10 6.47 -16.02
CA PHE A 65 -1.28 7.50 -15.39
C PHE A 65 0.15 7.00 -15.18
N ALA A 66 1.11 7.91 -15.35
CA ALA A 66 2.52 7.62 -15.10
C ALA A 66 2.78 7.53 -13.58
N VAL A 67 3.38 6.41 -13.16
CA VAL A 67 3.80 6.17 -11.78
C VAL A 67 5.32 5.95 -11.77
N VAL A 68 6.02 6.65 -10.89
CA VAL A 68 7.47 6.54 -10.72
C VAL A 68 7.79 6.31 -9.25
N GLU A 69 8.69 5.36 -8.98
CA GLU A 69 9.16 5.07 -7.63
C GLU A 69 10.44 5.87 -7.33
N VAL A 70 10.41 6.66 -6.26
CA VAL A 70 11.59 7.40 -5.78
C VAL A 70 12.10 6.71 -4.51
N PRO A 71 13.35 6.21 -4.49
CA PRO A 71 13.89 5.53 -3.32
C PRO A 71 14.09 6.52 -2.17
N TYR A 72 13.71 6.11 -0.96
CA TYR A 72 13.96 6.85 0.27
C TYR A 72 14.29 5.88 1.41
N ILE A 73 14.92 6.41 2.46
CA ILE A 73 15.25 5.64 3.67
C ILE A 73 14.13 5.83 4.69
N CYS A 74 13.40 4.77 4.99
CA CYS A 74 12.40 4.76 6.06
C CYS A 74 13.10 4.56 7.42
N THR A 75 13.36 5.66 8.13
CA THR A 75 13.98 5.61 9.45
C THR A 75 12.95 5.30 10.54
N PRO A 76 13.33 4.56 11.59
CA PRO A 76 12.45 4.38 12.76
C PRO A 76 12.01 5.72 13.35
N ARG A 77 10.81 5.74 13.93
CA ARG A 77 10.27 6.92 14.61
C ARG A 77 11.17 7.30 15.79
N ALA A 78 11.56 8.57 15.89
CA ALA A 78 12.48 9.06 16.93
C ALA A 78 11.85 9.17 18.32
N SER A 79 10.54 9.44 18.42
CA SER A 79 9.84 9.62 19.70
C SER A 79 8.32 9.40 19.63
N GLY A 80 7.70 9.17 20.79
CA GLY A 80 6.26 8.95 20.98
C GLY A 80 5.84 7.48 20.90
N GLU A 81 4.76 7.12 21.58
CA GLU A 81 4.15 5.81 21.44
C GLU A 81 3.50 5.68 20.05
N SER A 82 3.72 4.53 19.42
CA SER A 82 3.15 4.28 18.11
C SER A 82 1.63 4.17 18.22
N LYS A 83 0.88 4.99 17.48
CA LYS A 83 -0.57 4.78 17.26
C LYS A 83 -0.88 3.40 16.67
N THR A 84 0.14 2.76 16.11
CA THR A 84 0.19 1.33 15.83
C THR A 84 0.61 0.57 17.09
N GLY A 85 -0.30 0.52 18.08
CA GLY A 85 -0.25 -0.48 19.14
C GLY A 85 -0.59 -1.83 18.52
N LEU A 86 0.39 -2.48 17.92
CA LEU A 86 0.16 -3.61 17.02
C LEU A 86 0.20 -4.92 17.79
N THR A 87 -0.97 -5.36 18.23
CA THR A 87 -1.17 -6.78 18.52
C THR A 87 -1.09 -7.54 17.19
N LEU A 88 -0.68 -8.81 17.18
CA LEU A 88 -0.70 -9.67 15.98
C LEU A 88 -2.06 -9.61 15.26
N TRP A 89 -3.13 -9.46 16.03
CA TRP A 89 -4.49 -9.31 15.55
C TRP A 89 -4.70 -8.09 14.65
N ASP A 90 -4.13 -6.93 14.98
CA ASP A 90 -4.28 -5.70 14.19
C ASP A 90 -3.62 -5.85 12.82
N TYR A 91 -2.47 -6.53 12.77
CA TYR A 91 -1.81 -6.89 11.51
C TYR A 91 -2.67 -7.80 10.65
N LEU A 92 -3.36 -8.78 11.24
CA LEU A 92 -4.24 -9.68 10.51
C LEU A 92 -5.49 -8.96 9.97
N VAL A 93 -6.13 -8.12 10.78
CA VAL A 93 -7.31 -7.36 10.39
C VAL A 93 -6.98 -6.40 9.24
N LYS A 94 -5.88 -5.66 9.34
CA LYS A 94 -5.41 -4.76 8.28
C LYS A 94 -4.93 -5.54 7.05
N GLY A 95 -4.18 -6.62 7.25
CA GLY A 95 -3.71 -7.50 6.18
C GLY A 95 -4.86 -8.06 5.33
N ARG A 96 -5.99 -8.41 5.96
CA ARG A 96 -7.21 -8.82 5.25
C ARG A 96 -7.72 -7.72 4.32
N GLN A 97 -7.78 -6.47 4.77
CA GLN A 97 -8.21 -5.34 3.92
C GLN A 97 -7.29 -5.18 2.71
N TYR A 98 -5.98 -5.34 2.90
CA TYR A 98 -5.00 -5.22 1.82
C TYR A 98 -5.21 -6.32 0.77
N VAL A 99 -5.34 -7.58 1.21
CA VAL A 99 -5.60 -8.72 0.32
C VAL A 99 -6.91 -8.55 -0.44
N LEU A 100 -7.99 -8.13 0.25
CA LEU A 100 -9.29 -7.89 -0.37
C LEU A 100 -9.24 -6.79 -1.42
N THR A 101 -8.52 -5.70 -1.15
CA THR A 101 -8.35 -4.58 -2.09
C THR A 101 -7.57 -5.02 -3.33
N VAL A 102 -6.43 -5.70 -3.16
CA VAL A 102 -5.67 -6.28 -4.28
C VAL A 102 -6.55 -7.21 -5.11
N TRP A 103 -7.27 -8.12 -4.45
CA TRP A 103 -8.13 -9.11 -5.13
C TRP A 103 -9.32 -8.47 -5.85
N ARG A 104 -9.95 -7.45 -5.25
CA ARG A 104 -11.05 -6.69 -5.85
C ARG A 104 -10.57 -5.97 -7.11
N LEU A 105 -9.43 -5.29 -7.04
CA LEU A 105 -8.82 -4.68 -8.21
C LEU A 105 -8.54 -5.76 -9.24
N ALA A 106 -7.80 -6.81 -8.90
CA ALA A 106 -7.42 -7.89 -9.82
C ALA A 106 -8.60 -8.50 -10.59
N ARG A 107 -9.76 -8.71 -9.93
CA ARG A 107 -11.00 -9.20 -10.56
C ARG A 107 -11.75 -8.15 -11.38
N GLY A 108 -11.70 -6.88 -11.01
CA GLY A 108 -12.24 -5.78 -11.81
C GLY A 108 -11.30 -5.35 -12.94
N ARG A 109 -10.47 -6.28 -13.44
CA ARG A 109 -9.80 -6.13 -14.74
C ARG A 109 -10.82 -6.26 -15.85
#